data_AF-V7AI37-F1
#
_entry.id   AF-V7AI37-F1
#
_cell.length_a   1.000
_cell.length_b   1.000
_cell.length_c   1.000
_cell.angle_alpha   90.00
_cell.angle_beta   90.00
_cell.angle_gamma   90.00
#
_symmetry.space_group_name_H-M   'P 1'
#
loop_
_entity.id
_entity.type
_entity.pdbx_description
1 polymer ?
#
loop_
_entity_poly.entity_id
_entity_poly.type
_entity_poly.pdbx_seq_one_letter_code
_entity_poly.pdbx_strand_id
1 'polypeptide(L)'
;MPGFTLPLQLQLHFRCCQRLSQQPPLPNPISPKPFYPPVVPSVPRPRTGPGLRASFPVVSGSVFPEDELDVELGQLLALLPEELRRRVSDHMELPQLIEVVMDLGRKPLARFPSGDFVISEYPITVQDIEHATSQVGDFAVDNRAGISRTLHRISGIRNRKGTIIGLTCRVGRAISGSAKLLQDLIKDGASLLLIGPPGVGKTTIIREIARMLANDYKKRVMIVDTSNEIGGDGDIPHAGIGNARRMQVPNSDMQHKVLIEAVENHMPQVIVIDEIGTKLEAMAASTIAQRGIQLVATAHGITIENLIMNPSLEMLVGGIQSVTLGDEEASRRGVQKTVLERKGPSTFSCGVEIISKTELRIHRSLEATVDAILSGRFPNVEIRKMKSQEEEGSLDDGPVSDSSLQKNGEIMFEEVTKGADDQTSQNESLFKLPLDLVEDSWEHKLPLSLFCYGILDATVIQGIKQLKMNDAAIQLTDNISEANALLALQSKLKKNPGIQAAAKSHDIPIYVTKTTSLEHVTKAIRALVSDYEDGVKDFELTDKIKSSEMIDALEVM
;
A
#
# COMPACT_ATOMS: atom_id res chain seq x y z
N MET A 1 8.44 -34.23 67.37
CA MET A 1 7.58 -35.19 66.65
C MET A 1 6.36 -34.43 66.17
N PRO A 2 5.96 -34.49 64.89
CA PRO A 2 6.66 -34.94 63.66
C PRO A 2 6.94 -33.75 62.71
N GLY A 3 7.84 -33.75 61.71
CA GLY A 3 8.46 -34.83 60.94
C GLY A 3 7.99 -34.78 59.48
N PHE A 4 8.92 -34.91 58.52
CA PHE A 4 8.81 -35.00 57.03
C PHE A 4 9.13 -33.69 56.26
N THR A 5 10.39 -33.41 55.88
CA THR A 5 11.25 -33.92 54.77
C THR A 5 10.98 -33.28 53.41
N LEU A 6 11.89 -32.38 52.99
CA LEU A 6 12.05 -31.90 51.62
C LEU A 6 13.02 -32.81 50.84
N PRO A 7 12.80 -33.02 49.52
CA PRO A 7 13.48 -34.04 48.74
C PRO A 7 14.94 -33.73 48.37
N LEU A 8 15.72 -34.81 48.25
CA LEU A 8 17.17 -34.94 48.13
C LEU A 8 17.77 -34.51 46.77
N GLN A 9 17.16 -33.58 46.05
CA GLN A 9 17.61 -33.16 44.71
C GLN A 9 18.20 -31.74 44.64
N LEU A 10 18.26 -31.01 45.75
CA LEU A 10 18.78 -29.62 45.81
C LEU A 10 20.13 -29.44 46.53
N GLN A 11 20.81 -30.51 46.98
CA GLN A 11 22.13 -30.40 47.63
C GLN A 11 23.32 -30.79 46.73
N LEU A 12 23.09 -31.18 45.47
CA LEU A 12 24.17 -31.57 44.54
C LEU A 12 24.53 -30.51 43.48
N HIS A 13 23.78 -29.41 43.37
CA HIS A 13 24.06 -28.37 42.36
C HIS A 13 24.99 -27.24 42.83
N PHE A 14 25.24 -27.12 44.14
CA PHE A 14 26.12 -26.07 44.71
C PHE A 14 27.57 -26.51 44.96
N ARG A 15 27.96 -27.72 44.54
CA ARG A 15 29.36 -28.19 44.61
C ARG A 15 30.04 -28.45 43.25
N CYS A 16 29.36 -28.15 42.12
CA CYS A 16 29.92 -28.34 40.78
C CYS A 16 30.50 -27.06 40.14
N CYS A 17 30.31 -25.87 40.73
CA CYS A 17 30.86 -24.60 40.21
C CYS A 17 32.21 -24.18 40.81
N GLN A 18 32.96 -25.06 41.47
CA GLN A 18 34.30 -24.76 42.02
C GLN A 18 35.43 -25.66 41.49
N ARG A 19 35.22 -26.44 40.42
CA ARG A 19 36.27 -27.30 39.83
C ARG A 19 36.28 -27.34 38.30
N LEU A 20 36.17 -26.19 37.65
CA LEU A 20 36.50 -26.04 36.22
C LEU A 20 37.15 -24.68 35.97
N SER A 21 38.36 -24.49 36.51
CA SER A 21 39.24 -23.36 36.18
C SER A 21 40.71 -23.75 36.35
N GLN A 22 41.15 -24.79 35.63
CA GLN A 22 42.57 -25.07 35.42
C GLN A 22 42.78 -25.56 33.98
N GLN A 23 42.92 -24.62 33.05
CA GLN A 23 43.56 -24.84 31.75
C GLN A 23 45.05 -24.49 31.85
N PRO A 24 45.95 -25.18 31.14
CA PRO A 24 47.39 -24.87 31.15
C PRO A 24 47.67 -23.52 30.47
N PRO A 25 48.77 -22.82 30.83
CA PRO A 25 48.99 -21.44 30.43
C PRO A 25 49.33 -21.32 28.94
N LEU A 26 48.62 -20.42 28.26
CA LEU A 26 48.96 -19.93 26.92
C LEU A 26 50.18 -18.99 27.01
N PRO A 27 51.04 -18.95 25.96
CA PRO A 27 52.25 -18.14 25.98
C PRO A 27 51.93 -16.64 25.99
N ASN A 28 52.74 -15.87 26.73
CA ASN A 28 52.58 -14.43 26.97
C ASN A 28 52.34 -13.62 25.69
N PRO A 29 51.39 -12.66 25.68
CA PRO A 29 51.21 -11.74 24.57
C PRO A 29 52.40 -10.78 24.48
N ILE A 30 53.05 -10.81 23.32
CA ILE A 30 54.09 -9.86 22.91
C ILE A 30 53.46 -8.46 22.85
N SER A 31 54.03 -7.53 23.60
CA SER A 31 53.66 -6.11 23.56
C SER A 31 53.79 -5.54 22.14
N PRO A 32 52.77 -4.90 21.55
CA PRO A 32 52.91 -4.23 20.27
C PRO A 32 53.78 -2.98 20.43
N LYS A 33 54.89 -2.92 19.69
CA LYS A 33 55.71 -1.71 19.50
C LYS A 33 54.88 -0.66 18.74
N PRO A 34 55.02 0.64 19.05
CA PRO A 34 54.32 1.68 18.31
C PRO A 34 54.76 1.70 16.84
N PHE A 35 53.80 1.48 15.93
CA PHE A 35 53.99 1.60 14.50
C PHE A 35 53.91 3.09 14.13
N TYR A 36 55.03 3.68 13.74
CA TYR A 36 55.07 4.98 13.09
C TYR A 36 54.88 4.77 11.58
N PRO A 37 53.94 5.45 10.91
CA PRO A 37 53.81 5.37 9.45
C PRO A 37 54.99 6.09 8.77
N PRO A 38 55.47 5.61 7.61
CA PRO A 38 56.58 6.25 6.90
C PRO A 38 56.13 7.57 6.26
N VAL A 39 56.97 8.59 6.42
CA VAL A 39 56.87 9.90 5.78
C VAL A 39 57.09 9.73 4.27
N VAL A 40 56.12 10.15 3.47
CA VAL A 40 56.23 10.21 2.00
C VAL A 40 56.79 11.60 1.59
N PRO A 41 57.75 11.72 0.66
CA PRO A 41 58.33 13.00 0.29
C PRO A 41 57.35 13.86 -0.52
N SER A 42 57.26 15.14 -0.16
CA SER A 42 56.51 16.17 -0.88
C SER A 42 57.19 16.55 -2.20
N VAL A 43 56.46 16.48 -3.32
CA VAL A 43 56.84 17.04 -4.62
C VAL A 43 56.21 18.44 -4.76
N PRO A 44 56.92 19.46 -5.31
CA PRO A 44 56.51 20.86 -5.19
C PRO A 44 55.44 21.28 -6.21
N ARG A 45 54.54 22.17 -5.77
CA ARG A 45 53.54 22.82 -6.63
C ARG A 45 54.18 23.92 -7.50
N PRO A 46 53.78 24.09 -8.77
CA PRO A 46 54.11 25.29 -9.52
C PRO A 46 53.16 26.44 -9.15
N ARG A 47 53.72 27.66 -9.10
CA ARG A 47 53.00 28.93 -8.95
C ARG A 47 52.53 29.42 -10.32
N THR A 48 51.27 29.83 -10.44
CA THR A 48 50.80 30.83 -11.42
C THR A 48 49.67 31.67 -10.81
N GLY A 49 49.64 32.96 -11.18
CA GLY A 49 48.99 34.07 -10.50
C GLY A 49 47.48 34.29 -10.77
N PRO A 50 46.96 35.48 -10.46
CA PRO A 50 45.55 35.70 -10.12
C PRO A 50 44.68 35.99 -11.35
N GLY A 51 43.45 35.46 -11.38
CA GLY A 51 42.49 35.76 -12.43
C GLY A 51 41.06 35.31 -12.09
N LEU A 52 40.22 36.32 -11.81
CA LEU A 52 38.76 36.38 -12.03
C LEU A 52 37.86 35.34 -11.33
N ARG A 53 37.13 35.84 -10.31
CA ARG A 53 35.89 35.26 -9.78
C ARG A 53 34.84 35.11 -10.89
N ALA A 54 34.42 33.88 -11.13
CA ALA A 54 33.09 33.59 -11.65
C ALA A 54 32.38 32.70 -10.61
N SER A 55 31.41 33.28 -9.92
CA SER A 55 30.49 32.58 -9.04
C SER A 55 29.49 31.79 -9.88
N PHE A 56 29.59 30.46 -9.86
CA PHE A 56 28.51 29.59 -10.30
C PHE A 56 27.61 29.27 -9.11
N PRO A 57 26.28 29.37 -9.24
CA PRO A 57 25.38 28.92 -8.19
C PRO A 57 25.41 27.40 -8.11
N VAL A 58 25.62 26.89 -6.90
CA VAL A 58 25.47 25.47 -6.58
C VAL A 58 23.98 25.16 -6.56
N VAL A 59 23.47 24.57 -7.63
CA VAL A 59 22.18 23.87 -7.63
C VAL A 59 22.45 22.44 -7.17
N SER A 60 22.27 22.19 -5.87
CA SER A 60 22.32 20.85 -5.30
C SER A 60 20.98 20.15 -5.48
N GLY A 61 20.71 19.65 -6.68
CA GLY A 61 19.76 18.55 -6.89
C GLY A 61 20.56 17.29 -7.17
N SER A 62 20.64 16.36 -6.22
CA SER A 62 21.25 15.06 -6.48
C SER A 62 20.29 14.24 -7.34
N VAL A 63 20.44 14.35 -8.65
CA VAL A 63 19.86 13.43 -9.63
C VAL A 63 20.61 12.11 -9.47
N PHE A 64 19.92 10.99 -9.24
CA PHE A 64 20.55 9.67 -9.39
C PHE A 64 21.05 9.60 -10.83
N PRO A 65 22.36 9.36 -11.08
CA PRO A 65 22.89 9.37 -12.44
C PRO A 65 22.12 8.36 -13.29
N GLU A 66 21.66 8.76 -14.49
CA GLU A 66 21.01 7.83 -15.45
C GLU A 66 21.89 6.58 -15.68
N ASP A 67 23.21 6.75 -15.63
CA ASP A 67 24.21 5.69 -15.70
C ASP A 67 24.03 4.58 -14.64
N GLU A 68 23.55 4.90 -13.43
CA GLU A 68 23.37 3.90 -12.35
C GLU A 68 22.11 3.05 -12.60
N LEU A 69 21.04 3.67 -13.11
CA LEU A 69 19.80 2.97 -13.47
C LEU A 69 20.03 1.99 -14.63
N ASP A 70 20.82 2.39 -15.63
CA ASP A 70 21.17 1.54 -16.77
C ASP A 70 22.03 0.35 -16.34
N VAL A 71 22.94 0.55 -15.37
CA VAL A 71 23.75 -0.53 -14.79
C VAL A 71 22.87 -1.51 -14.02
N GLU A 72 21.93 -1.04 -13.19
CA GLU A 72 20.99 -1.90 -12.46
C GLU A 72 20.09 -2.69 -13.41
N LEU A 73 19.46 -2.01 -14.38
CA LEU A 73 18.61 -2.64 -15.37
C LEU A 73 19.38 -3.69 -16.18
N GLY A 74 20.64 -3.42 -16.51
CA GLY A 74 21.54 -4.38 -17.15
C GLY A 74 21.72 -5.67 -16.35
N GLN A 75 21.73 -5.60 -15.01
CA GLN A 75 21.81 -6.80 -14.16
C GLN A 75 20.52 -7.62 -14.20
N LEU A 76 19.35 -6.99 -14.27
CA LEU A 76 18.09 -7.71 -14.49
C LEU A 76 18.07 -8.41 -15.85
N LEU A 77 18.46 -7.68 -16.90
CA LEU A 77 18.45 -8.20 -18.26
C LEU A 77 19.46 -9.33 -18.45
N ALA A 78 20.53 -9.37 -17.66
CA ALA A 78 21.48 -10.48 -17.65
C ALA A 78 20.85 -11.82 -17.22
N LEU A 79 19.76 -11.79 -16.44
CA LEU A 79 19.00 -12.99 -16.08
C LEU A 79 18.30 -13.63 -17.28
N LEU A 80 18.00 -12.85 -18.32
CA LEU A 80 17.29 -13.31 -19.49
C LEU A 80 18.25 -14.02 -20.45
N PRO A 81 17.82 -15.12 -21.09
CA PRO A 81 18.53 -15.72 -22.23
C PRO A 81 18.89 -14.66 -23.28
N GLU A 82 20.02 -14.86 -23.96
CA GLU A 82 20.63 -13.85 -24.85
C GLU A 82 19.66 -13.31 -25.91
N GLU A 83 18.83 -14.16 -26.51
CA GLU A 83 17.84 -13.76 -27.50
C GLU A 83 16.77 -12.84 -26.90
N LEU A 84 16.19 -13.21 -25.75
CA LEU A 84 15.18 -12.41 -25.06
C LEU A 84 15.75 -11.09 -24.59
N ARG A 85 16.97 -11.12 -24.04
CA ARG A 85 17.70 -9.94 -23.61
C ARG A 85 17.86 -8.92 -24.74
N ARG A 86 18.33 -9.34 -25.93
CA ARG A 86 18.51 -8.46 -27.09
C ARG A 86 17.18 -7.81 -27.50
N ARG A 87 16.12 -8.63 -27.62
CA ARG A 87 14.79 -8.17 -28.03
C ARG A 87 14.18 -7.15 -27.07
N VAL A 88 14.34 -7.34 -25.76
CA VAL A 88 13.90 -6.37 -24.76
C VAL A 88 14.76 -5.11 -24.81
N SER A 89 16.08 -5.25 -25.01
CA SER A 89 17.02 -4.11 -25.06
C SER A 89 16.79 -3.20 -26.26
N ASP A 90 16.32 -3.74 -27.38
CA ASP A 90 16.00 -2.98 -28.59
C ASP A 90 14.67 -2.21 -28.49
N HIS A 91 13.88 -2.42 -27.43
CA HIS A 91 12.59 -1.76 -27.26
C HIS A 91 12.75 -0.27 -26.91
N MET A 92 12.00 0.61 -27.60
CA MET A 92 12.10 2.07 -27.42
C MET A 92 11.80 2.53 -25.99
N GLU A 93 10.94 1.81 -25.28
CA GLU A 93 10.53 2.13 -23.91
C GLU A 93 11.30 1.33 -22.83
N LEU A 94 12.46 0.76 -23.17
CA LEU A 94 13.29 0.02 -22.21
C LEU A 94 13.47 0.72 -20.85
N PRO A 95 13.73 2.05 -20.76
CA PRO A 95 13.87 2.75 -19.48
C PRO A 95 12.62 2.67 -18.60
N GLN A 96 11.45 2.42 -19.19
CA GLN A 96 10.14 2.32 -18.54
C GLN A 96 9.66 0.88 -18.36
N LEU A 97 10.49 -0.13 -18.63
CA LEU A 97 10.17 -1.54 -18.43
C LEU A 97 9.62 -1.78 -17.01
N ILE A 98 8.44 -2.40 -16.90
CA ILE A 98 7.78 -2.64 -15.62
C ILE A 98 8.22 -4.01 -15.09
N GLU A 99 8.08 -5.04 -15.91
CA GLU A 99 8.45 -6.41 -15.58
C GLU A 99 8.62 -7.28 -16.83
N VAL A 100 9.30 -8.41 -16.67
CA VAL A 100 9.40 -9.48 -17.66
C VAL A 100 8.79 -10.75 -17.06
N VAL A 101 7.90 -11.40 -17.79
CA VAL A 101 7.18 -12.61 -17.39
C VAL A 101 7.66 -13.77 -18.26
N MET A 102 8.07 -14.86 -17.61
CA MET A 102 8.56 -16.08 -18.25
C MET A 102 7.84 -17.28 -17.63
N ASP A 103 6.89 -17.87 -18.35
CA ASP A 103 6.16 -19.05 -17.90
C ASP A 103 6.45 -20.24 -18.82
N LEU A 104 6.84 -21.38 -18.26
CA LEU A 104 7.14 -22.60 -19.02
C LEU A 104 6.00 -22.95 -19.99
N GLY A 105 6.33 -23.08 -21.27
CA GLY A 105 5.38 -23.40 -22.34
C GLY A 105 4.54 -22.21 -22.83
N ARG A 106 4.80 -20.98 -22.38
CA ARG A 106 4.16 -19.76 -22.86
C ARG A 106 5.17 -18.81 -23.51
N LYS A 107 4.67 -17.91 -24.36
CA LYS A 107 5.51 -16.86 -24.95
C LYS A 107 5.97 -15.89 -23.86
N PRO A 108 7.25 -15.48 -23.84
CA PRO A 108 7.74 -14.50 -22.89
C PRO A 108 7.17 -13.11 -23.16
N LEU A 109 6.83 -12.38 -22.09
CA LEU A 109 6.23 -11.05 -22.17
C LEU A 109 7.09 -10.03 -21.42
N ALA A 110 7.25 -8.84 -21.99
CA ALA A 110 7.71 -7.66 -21.27
C ALA A 110 6.53 -6.70 -21.12
N ARG A 111 6.36 -6.09 -19.95
CA ARG A 111 5.30 -5.10 -19.70
C ARG A 111 5.86 -3.70 -19.71
N PHE A 112 5.25 -2.83 -20.49
CA PHE A 112 5.53 -1.40 -20.57
C PHE A 112 4.26 -0.60 -20.25
N PRO A 113 4.38 0.72 -19.99
CA PRO A 113 3.20 1.57 -19.81
C PRO A 113 2.26 1.60 -21.03
N SER A 114 2.81 1.39 -22.22
CA SER A 114 2.08 1.28 -23.49
C SER A 114 1.33 -0.05 -23.65
N GLY A 115 1.70 -1.09 -22.90
CA GLY A 115 1.07 -2.41 -22.93
C GLY A 115 2.06 -3.57 -22.84
N ASP A 116 1.54 -4.77 -23.09
CA ASP A 116 2.31 -6.02 -23.08
C ASP A 116 3.00 -6.23 -24.44
N PHE A 117 4.30 -6.49 -24.41
CA PHE A 117 5.14 -6.79 -25.56
C PHE A 117 5.56 -8.26 -25.55
N VAL A 118 5.17 -9.01 -26.59
CA VAL A 118 5.63 -10.38 -26.79
C VAL A 118 7.09 -10.37 -27.26
N ILE A 119 7.99 -10.86 -26.42
CA ILE A 119 9.44 -10.77 -26.66
C ILE A 119 9.86 -11.74 -27.79
N SER A 120 9.30 -12.95 -27.77
CA SER A 120 9.55 -14.03 -28.74
C SER A 120 8.29 -14.82 -29.02
N GLU A 121 8.16 -15.33 -30.25
CA GLU A 121 7.10 -16.24 -30.66
C GLU A 121 7.31 -17.67 -30.12
N TYR A 122 8.55 -18.01 -29.75
CA TYR A 122 8.90 -19.31 -29.18
C TYR A 122 8.53 -19.37 -27.69
N PRO A 123 7.89 -20.47 -27.24
CA PRO A 123 7.58 -20.65 -25.83
C PRO A 123 8.83 -20.78 -24.95
N ILE A 124 8.75 -20.27 -23.73
CA ILE A 124 9.78 -20.45 -22.69
C ILE A 124 9.99 -21.92 -22.40
N THR A 125 11.26 -22.31 -22.36
CA THR A 125 11.72 -23.67 -22.08
C THR A 125 12.17 -23.82 -20.63
N VAL A 126 12.40 -25.07 -20.20
CA VAL A 126 12.98 -25.35 -18.88
C VAL A 126 14.38 -24.74 -18.75
N GLN A 127 15.17 -24.77 -19.83
CA GLN A 127 16.54 -24.24 -19.85
C GLN A 127 16.56 -22.73 -19.62
N ASP A 128 15.57 -21.99 -20.14
CA ASP A 128 15.46 -20.54 -19.93
C ASP A 128 15.21 -20.20 -18.44
N ILE A 129 14.34 -20.97 -17.79
CA ILE A 129 14.06 -20.81 -16.35
C ILE A 129 15.28 -21.20 -15.51
N GLU A 130 15.95 -22.29 -15.84
CA GLU A 130 17.19 -22.73 -15.17
C GLU A 130 18.30 -21.69 -15.33
N HIS A 131 18.45 -21.10 -16.51
CA HIS A 131 19.41 -20.03 -16.78
C HIS A 131 19.15 -18.82 -15.87
N ALA A 132 17.91 -18.32 -15.85
CA ALA A 132 17.54 -17.18 -15.02
C ALA A 132 17.73 -17.47 -13.52
N THR A 133 17.23 -18.62 -13.04
CA THR A 133 17.33 -18.99 -11.62
C THR A 133 18.77 -19.19 -11.15
N SER A 134 19.67 -19.67 -12.01
CA SER A 134 21.09 -19.82 -11.67
C SER A 134 21.82 -18.50 -11.37
N GLN A 135 21.27 -17.37 -11.81
CA GLN A 135 21.90 -16.05 -11.68
C GLN A 135 21.33 -15.20 -10.53
N VAL A 136 20.12 -15.49 -10.05
CA VAL A 136 19.44 -14.66 -9.02
C VAL A 136 19.87 -15.02 -7.60
N GLY A 137 20.23 -16.29 -7.35
CA GLY A 137 20.51 -16.81 -6.01
C GLY A 137 19.33 -17.56 -5.39
N ASP A 138 19.36 -17.76 -4.07
CA ASP A 138 18.35 -18.53 -3.36
C ASP A 138 17.04 -17.75 -3.20
N PHE A 139 15.93 -18.40 -3.53
CA PHE A 139 14.60 -17.87 -3.26
C PHE A 139 14.24 -18.04 -1.77
N ALA A 140 13.74 -16.97 -1.17
CA ALA A 140 13.21 -16.97 0.17
C ALA A 140 11.93 -17.82 0.29
N VAL A 141 11.46 -17.98 1.53
CA VAL A 141 10.29 -18.83 1.88
C VAL A 141 9.00 -18.39 1.17
N ASP A 142 8.89 -17.11 0.81
CA ASP A 142 7.75 -16.53 0.09
C ASP A 142 7.87 -16.61 -1.44
N ASN A 143 8.84 -17.39 -1.95
CA ASN A 143 9.17 -17.54 -3.37
C ASN A 143 9.63 -16.24 -4.04
N ARG A 144 10.20 -15.31 -3.28
CA ARG A 144 10.84 -14.11 -3.82
C ARG A 144 12.35 -14.21 -3.71
N ALA A 145 13.02 -13.58 -4.66
CA ALA A 145 14.44 -13.28 -4.61
C ALA A 145 14.64 -11.89 -5.21
N GLY A 146 15.74 -11.24 -4.92
CA GLY A 146 16.17 -10.02 -5.57
C GLY A 146 17.61 -10.14 -6.06
N ILE A 147 18.02 -9.18 -6.87
CA ILE A 147 19.42 -9.07 -7.28
C ILE A 147 20.13 -8.18 -6.27
N SER A 148 21.21 -8.71 -5.68
CA SER A 148 22.02 -8.00 -4.69
C SER A 148 22.39 -6.60 -5.16
N ARG A 149 22.22 -5.60 -4.27
CA ARG A 149 22.49 -4.17 -4.53
C ARG A 149 21.57 -3.50 -5.56
N THR A 150 20.49 -4.16 -5.99
CA THR A 150 19.43 -3.54 -6.82
C THR A 150 18.11 -3.55 -6.05
N LEU A 151 17.09 -2.88 -6.60
CA LEU A 151 15.70 -2.98 -6.13
C LEU A 151 14.86 -3.99 -6.91
N HIS A 152 15.47 -4.73 -7.84
CA HIS A 152 14.75 -5.66 -8.68
C HIS A 152 14.26 -6.89 -7.91
N ARG A 153 13.09 -7.39 -8.29
CA ARG A 153 12.43 -8.51 -7.61
C ARG A 153 12.04 -9.60 -8.59
N ILE A 154 12.41 -10.83 -8.27
CA ILE A 154 12.17 -12.01 -9.05
C ILE A 154 11.25 -12.91 -8.22
N SER A 155 10.02 -13.09 -8.69
CA SER A 155 9.04 -13.97 -8.06
C SER A 155 8.98 -15.29 -8.81
N GLY A 156 9.21 -16.40 -8.11
CA GLY A 156 9.15 -17.75 -8.69
C GLY A 156 7.77 -18.37 -8.53
N ILE A 157 7.22 -18.92 -9.61
CA ILE A 157 6.03 -19.78 -9.58
C ILE A 157 6.51 -21.23 -9.50
N ARG A 158 6.11 -21.95 -8.45
CA ARG A 158 6.50 -23.36 -8.24
C ARG A 158 5.35 -24.32 -8.54
N ASN A 159 5.69 -25.48 -9.09
CA ASN A 159 4.76 -26.60 -9.23
C ASN A 159 4.61 -27.36 -7.88
N ARG A 160 3.73 -28.38 -7.85
CA ARG A 160 3.49 -29.21 -6.65
C ARG A 160 4.73 -29.97 -6.13
N LYS A 161 5.77 -30.13 -6.95
CA LYS A 161 7.04 -30.76 -6.55
C LYS A 161 8.07 -29.74 -6.05
N GLY A 162 7.71 -28.45 -6.00
CA GLY A 162 8.60 -27.37 -5.58
C GLY A 162 9.54 -26.86 -6.67
N THR A 163 9.46 -27.38 -7.90
CA THR A 163 10.29 -26.88 -9.02
C THR A 163 9.73 -25.55 -9.52
N ILE A 164 10.61 -24.58 -9.77
CA ILE A 164 10.23 -23.30 -10.40
C ILE A 164 9.86 -23.56 -11.86
N ILE A 165 8.67 -23.13 -12.26
CA ILE A 165 8.11 -23.29 -13.61
C ILE A 165 7.76 -21.94 -14.26
N GLY A 166 7.90 -20.84 -13.53
CA GLY A 166 7.67 -19.51 -14.05
C GLY A 166 8.36 -18.45 -13.20
N LEU A 167 8.63 -17.31 -13.80
CA LEU A 167 9.31 -16.17 -13.20
C LEU A 167 8.59 -14.87 -13.56
N THR A 168 8.44 -13.98 -12.57
CA THR A 168 8.08 -12.58 -12.78
C THR A 168 9.24 -11.72 -12.30
N CYS A 169 9.95 -11.11 -13.25
CA CYS A 169 11.13 -10.28 -13.03
C CYS A 169 10.72 -8.80 -13.07
N ARG A 170 10.44 -8.22 -11.91
CA ARG A 170 9.97 -6.84 -11.75
C ARG A 170 11.11 -5.85 -11.59
N VAL A 171 11.05 -4.76 -12.35
CA VAL A 171 12.04 -3.69 -12.32
C VAL A 171 11.75 -2.74 -11.14
N GLY A 172 12.48 -2.91 -10.04
CA GLY A 172 12.56 -1.88 -8.99
C GLY A 172 13.40 -0.68 -9.41
N ARG A 173 13.02 0.51 -8.96
CA ARG A 173 13.73 1.78 -9.23
C ARG A 173 13.76 2.66 -7.99
N ALA A 174 14.86 3.38 -7.79
CA ALA A 174 14.94 4.45 -6.81
C ALA A 174 14.50 5.77 -7.46
N ILE A 175 13.45 6.40 -6.92
CA ILE A 175 12.89 7.65 -7.47
C ILE A 175 13.11 8.78 -6.47
N SER A 176 14.03 9.69 -6.80
CA SER A 176 14.27 10.91 -6.03
C SER A 176 13.15 11.92 -6.18
N GLY A 177 12.95 12.75 -5.15
CA GLY A 177 11.93 13.81 -5.18
C GLY A 177 10.50 13.32 -4.95
N SER A 178 10.27 12.02 -4.84
CA SER A 178 8.95 11.44 -4.53
C SER A 178 8.37 11.91 -3.17
N ALA A 179 9.24 12.26 -2.22
CA ALA A 179 8.84 12.81 -0.92
C ALA A 179 8.88 14.35 -0.83
N LYS A 180 9.02 15.08 -1.96
CA LYS A 180 9.15 16.55 -1.98
C LYS A 180 7.97 17.25 -1.31
N LEU A 181 6.75 16.73 -1.49
CA LEU A 181 5.53 17.26 -0.87
C LEU A 181 5.49 17.10 0.65
N LEU A 182 6.40 16.33 1.25
CA LEU A 182 6.47 16.09 2.70
C LEU A 182 7.73 16.70 3.34
N GLN A 183 8.53 17.46 2.57
CA GLN A 183 9.86 17.91 2.97
C GLN A 183 9.87 18.76 4.24
N ASP A 184 8.89 19.65 4.40
CA ASP A 184 8.66 20.45 5.61
C ASP A 184 8.39 19.57 6.83
N LEU A 185 7.46 18.62 6.74
CA LEU A 185 7.12 17.72 7.85
C LEU A 185 8.32 16.85 8.27
N ILE A 186 9.08 16.36 7.28
CA ILE A 186 10.29 15.58 7.51
C ILE A 186 11.34 16.42 8.25
N LYS A 187 11.54 17.67 7.81
CA LYS A 187 12.49 18.63 8.39
C LYS A 187 12.12 18.96 9.83
N ASP A 188 10.84 19.19 10.09
CA ASP A 188 10.30 19.52 11.41
C ASP A 188 10.37 18.34 12.40
N GLY A 189 10.76 17.15 11.92
CA GLY A 189 10.95 15.97 12.75
C GLY A 189 9.65 15.24 13.08
N ALA A 190 8.58 15.47 12.31
CA ALA A 190 7.31 14.79 12.50
C ALA A 190 7.46 13.28 12.33
N SER A 191 6.78 12.51 13.20
CA SER A 191 6.59 11.08 12.99
C SER A 191 5.45 10.88 11.99
N LEU A 192 5.73 10.22 10.87
CA LEU A 192 4.84 10.12 9.71
C LEU A 192 4.28 8.71 9.55
N LEU A 193 2.96 8.61 9.48
CA LEU A 193 2.25 7.40 9.08
C LEU A 193 1.72 7.56 7.65
N LEU A 194 2.20 6.73 6.72
CA LEU A 194 1.75 6.73 5.33
C LEU A 194 0.74 5.60 5.10
N ILE A 195 -0.40 5.93 4.53
CA ILE A 195 -1.48 4.98 4.21
C ILE A 195 -1.95 5.17 2.78
N GLY A 196 -2.49 4.13 2.17
CA GLY A 196 -3.05 4.22 0.83
C GLY A 196 -3.11 2.87 0.12
N PRO A 197 -3.76 2.80 -1.05
CA PRO A 197 -3.95 1.55 -1.79
C PRO A 197 -2.63 0.82 -2.12
N PRO A 198 -2.68 -0.49 -2.40
CA PRO A 198 -1.55 -1.21 -2.98
C PRO A 198 -1.06 -0.54 -4.27
N GLY A 199 0.25 -0.52 -4.50
CA GLY A 199 0.85 0.02 -5.73
C GLY A 199 0.86 1.54 -5.89
N VAL A 200 0.30 2.32 -4.94
CA VAL A 200 0.23 3.79 -5.04
C VAL A 200 1.58 4.51 -4.89
N GLY A 201 2.63 3.80 -4.46
CA GLY A 201 3.98 4.35 -4.30
C GLY A 201 4.45 4.56 -2.86
N LYS A 202 3.80 3.93 -1.87
CA LYS A 202 4.17 3.97 -0.44
C LYS A 202 5.67 3.71 -0.21
N THR A 203 6.17 2.60 -0.73
CA THR A 203 7.57 2.19 -0.59
C THR A 203 8.53 3.16 -1.28
N THR A 204 8.11 3.78 -2.38
CA THR A 204 8.91 4.80 -3.08
C THR A 204 9.08 6.05 -2.22
N ILE A 205 7.99 6.54 -1.64
CA ILE A 205 8.02 7.71 -0.77
C ILE A 205 8.83 7.42 0.50
N ILE A 206 8.59 6.28 1.18
CA ILE A 206 9.28 5.98 2.43
C ILE A 206 10.80 5.79 2.24
N ARG A 207 11.22 5.19 1.10
CA ARG A 207 12.64 5.05 0.74
C ARG A 207 13.30 6.41 0.56
N GLU A 208 12.63 7.33 -0.14
CA GLU A 208 13.14 8.69 -0.33
C GLU A 208 13.19 9.47 0.99
N ILE A 209 12.19 9.30 1.87
CA ILE A 209 12.22 9.89 3.22
C ILE A 209 13.44 9.37 4.00
N ALA A 210 13.74 8.06 3.95
CA ALA A 210 14.90 7.49 4.61
C ALA A 210 16.21 8.09 4.08
N ARG A 211 16.34 8.22 2.76
CA ARG A 211 17.49 8.87 2.10
C ARG A 211 17.63 10.32 2.55
N MET A 212 16.57 11.12 2.51
CA MET A 212 16.57 12.53 2.93
C MET A 212 16.98 12.66 4.40
N LEU A 213 16.41 11.85 5.30
CA LEU A 213 16.74 11.87 6.72
C LEU A 213 18.20 11.51 6.99
N ALA A 214 18.76 10.52 6.30
CA ALA A 214 20.13 10.07 6.48
C ALA A 214 21.16 11.01 5.81
N ASN A 215 20.90 11.45 4.57
CA ASN A 215 21.86 12.21 3.78
C ASN A 215 21.71 13.72 3.94
N ASP A 216 20.49 14.24 3.87
CA ASP A 216 20.27 15.68 3.82
C ASP A 216 20.20 16.24 5.25
N TYR A 217 19.52 15.54 6.15
CA TYR A 217 19.37 15.92 7.56
C TYR A 217 20.36 15.23 8.52
N LYS A 218 21.25 14.37 8.00
CA LYS A 218 22.34 13.70 8.76
C LYS A 218 21.87 13.01 10.04
N LYS A 219 20.65 12.47 10.05
CA LYS A 219 20.11 11.71 11.19
C LYS A 219 20.63 10.28 11.17
N ARG A 220 20.73 9.68 12.36
CA ARG A 220 20.94 8.23 12.51
C ARG A 220 19.64 7.50 12.19
N VAL A 221 19.51 7.06 10.94
CA VAL A 221 18.33 6.34 10.43
C VAL A 221 18.58 4.84 10.47
N MET A 222 17.64 4.10 11.06
CA MET A 222 17.59 2.64 10.97
C MET A 222 16.32 2.23 10.22
N ILE A 223 16.47 1.42 9.18
CA ILE A 223 15.37 0.82 8.43
C ILE A 223 15.18 -0.61 8.93
N VAL A 224 13.96 -0.94 9.34
CA VAL A 224 13.55 -2.31 9.62
C VAL A 224 12.77 -2.80 8.41
N ASP A 225 13.40 -3.66 7.62
CA ASP A 225 12.96 -4.05 6.28
C ASP A 225 12.54 -5.53 6.27
N THR A 226 11.23 -5.77 6.23
CA THR A 226 10.66 -7.11 6.29
C THR A 226 10.61 -7.77 4.92
N SER A 227 10.32 -6.99 3.88
CA SER A 227 10.10 -7.50 2.53
C SER A 227 11.32 -7.28 1.61
N ASN A 228 12.41 -6.71 2.14
CA ASN A 228 13.56 -6.22 1.38
C ASN A 228 13.17 -5.20 0.28
N GLU A 229 12.02 -4.54 0.43
CA GLU A 229 11.53 -3.61 -0.59
C GLU A 229 12.20 -2.24 -0.46
N ILE A 230 12.56 -1.80 0.75
CA ILE A 230 13.15 -0.47 0.95
C ILE A 230 14.63 -0.48 0.57
N GLY A 231 15.40 -1.39 1.16
CA GLY A 231 16.84 -1.48 1.00
C GLY A 231 17.32 -2.43 -0.09
N GLY A 232 16.43 -3.10 -0.83
CA GLY A 232 16.80 -4.09 -1.85
C GLY A 232 17.25 -5.42 -1.24
N ASP A 233 17.60 -6.40 -2.07
CA ASP A 233 18.01 -7.72 -1.58
C ASP A 233 19.53 -7.85 -1.40
N GLY A 234 19.97 -8.91 -0.72
CA GLY A 234 21.36 -9.19 -0.36
C GLY A 234 21.83 -8.45 0.90
N ASP A 235 23.08 -8.65 1.33
CA ASP A 235 23.60 -8.07 2.59
C ASP A 235 23.87 -6.56 2.51
N ILE A 236 24.24 -6.10 1.32
CA ILE A 236 24.61 -4.69 1.06
C ILE A 236 23.35 -3.96 0.58
N PRO A 237 22.86 -2.95 1.34
CA PRO A 237 21.66 -2.23 0.94
C PRO A 237 21.90 -1.36 -0.30
N HIS A 238 20.82 -1.13 -1.04
CA HIS A 238 20.75 -0.26 -2.20
C HIS A 238 21.15 1.19 -1.89
N ALA A 239 21.86 1.87 -2.81
CA ALA A 239 22.26 3.27 -2.63
C ALA A 239 21.06 4.24 -2.47
N GLY A 240 19.89 3.82 -2.95
CA GLY A 240 18.59 4.50 -2.82
C GLY A 240 18.16 4.88 -1.40
N ILE A 241 18.69 4.25 -0.35
CA ILE A 241 18.42 4.62 1.05
C ILE A 241 19.45 5.60 1.64
N GLY A 242 20.45 6.01 0.85
CA GLY A 242 21.54 6.85 1.31
C GLY A 242 22.38 6.18 2.41
N ASN A 243 22.80 6.96 3.40
CA ASN A 243 23.58 6.48 4.55
C ASN A 243 22.73 5.80 5.64
N ALA A 244 21.45 5.52 5.38
CA ALA A 244 20.61 4.81 6.33
C ALA A 244 21.14 3.40 6.56
N ARG A 245 21.06 2.94 7.81
CA ARG A 245 21.40 1.56 8.17
C ARG A 245 20.15 0.70 8.03
N ARG A 246 20.33 -0.59 7.79
CA ARG A 246 19.23 -1.54 7.62
C ARG A 246 19.39 -2.74 8.55
N MET A 247 18.28 -3.20 9.11
CA MET A 247 18.10 -4.49 9.74
C MET A 247 17.06 -5.27 8.93
N GLN A 248 17.44 -6.45 8.44
CA GLN A 248 16.52 -7.35 7.74
C GLN A 248 15.77 -8.20 8.75
N VAL A 249 14.47 -8.39 8.52
CA VAL A 249 13.64 -9.22 9.39
C VAL A 249 13.62 -10.65 8.84
N PRO A 250 14.01 -11.69 9.62
CA PRO A 250 14.05 -13.07 9.14
C PRO A 250 12.69 -13.65 8.75
N ASN A 251 11.63 -13.23 9.43
CA ASN A 251 10.24 -13.60 9.13
C ASN A 251 9.31 -12.44 9.55
N SER A 252 8.16 -12.30 8.90
CA SER A 252 7.21 -11.21 9.19
C SER A 252 6.77 -11.15 10.66
N ASP A 253 6.55 -12.30 11.30
CA ASP A 253 6.10 -12.36 12.70
C ASP A 253 7.15 -11.84 13.69
N MET A 254 8.43 -11.74 13.30
CA MET A 254 9.54 -11.32 14.14
C MET A 254 9.83 -9.82 14.04
N GLN A 255 9.14 -9.08 13.18
CA GLN A 255 9.37 -7.65 12.95
C GLN A 255 9.32 -6.83 14.24
N HIS A 256 8.34 -7.10 15.12
CA HIS A 256 8.22 -6.42 16.42
C HIS A 256 9.46 -6.59 17.32
N LYS A 257 10.14 -7.74 17.27
CA LYS A 257 11.37 -7.97 18.05
C LYS A 257 12.56 -7.22 17.47
N VAL A 258 12.67 -7.21 16.14
CA VAL A 258 13.72 -6.46 15.43
C VAL A 258 13.56 -4.95 15.67
N LEU A 259 12.32 -4.44 15.74
CA LEU A 259 12.04 -3.05 16.13
C LEU A 259 12.58 -2.70 17.52
N ILE A 260 12.39 -3.59 18.50
CA ILE A 260 12.90 -3.40 19.87
C ILE A 260 14.44 -3.45 19.87
N GLU A 261 15.01 -4.47 19.21
CA GLU A 261 16.46 -4.65 19.09
C GLU A 261 17.15 -3.42 18.46
N ALA A 262 16.56 -2.85 17.41
CA ALA A 262 17.07 -1.65 16.75
C ALA A 262 17.28 -0.49 17.73
N VAL A 263 16.37 -0.33 18.69
CA VAL A 263 16.40 0.76 19.67
C VAL A 263 17.44 0.46 20.75
N GLU A 264 17.44 -0.77 21.25
CA GLU A 264 18.31 -1.21 22.35
C GLU A 264 19.79 -1.18 21.96
N ASN A 265 20.10 -1.56 20.71
CA ASN A 265 21.48 -1.79 20.29
C ASN A 265 22.09 -0.68 19.43
N HIS A 266 21.27 0.20 18.81
CA HIS A 266 21.78 1.11 17.78
C HIS A 266 21.50 2.61 17.99
N MET A 267 20.80 2.99 19.07
CA MET A 267 20.51 4.39 19.43
C MET A 267 20.07 5.27 18.23
N PRO A 268 19.08 4.83 17.43
CA PRO A 268 18.63 5.58 16.25
C PRO A 268 17.93 6.88 16.65
N GLN A 269 17.99 7.88 15.77
CA GLN A 269 17.14 9.08 15.86
C GLN A 269 15.84 8.90 15.10
N VAL A 270 15.87 8.06 14.05
CA VAL A 270 14.74 7.74 13.20
C VAL A 270 14.69 6.23 13.00
N ILE A 271 13.50 5.65 13.14
CA ILE A 271 13.23 4.29 12.65
C ILE A 271 12.24 4.37 11.50
N VAL A 272 12.61 3.74 10.39
CA VAL A 272 11.78 3.60 9.18
C VAL A 272 11.27 2.16 9.12
N ILE A 273 9.96 1.98 8.98
CA ILE A 273 9.28 0.68 9.03
C ILE A 273 8.51 0.50 7.74
N ASP A 274 8.76 -0.58 7.01
CA ASP A 274 8.13 -0.83 5.71
C ASP A 274 6.60 -0.87 5.82
N GLU A 275 6.05 -1.84 6.54
CA GLU A 275 4.61 -1.93 6.77
C GLU A 275 4.35 -2.38 8.22
N ILE A 276 3.40 -1.74 8.90
CA ILE A 276 2.85 -2.17 10.18
C ILE A 276 1.50 -2.83 9.91
N GLY A 277 1.43 -4.13 10.17
CA GLY A 277 0.25 -4.97 9.93
C GLY A 277 -0.27 -5.68 11.18
N THR A 278 0.54 -5.87 12.22
CA THR A 278 0.13 -6.63 13.42
C THR A 278 0.03 -5.77 14.68
N LYS A 279 -0.76 -6.27 15.64
CA LYS A 279 -0.90 -5.64 16.96
C LYS A 279 0.43 -5.57 17.72
N LEU A 280 1.30 -6.57 17.57
CA LEU A 280 2.61 -6.59 18.22
C LEU A 280 3.53 -5.50 17.66
N GLU A 281 3.53 -5.31 16.34
CA GLU A 281 4.28 -4.22 15.69
C GLU A 281 3.75 -2.85 16.11
N ALA A 282 2.42 -2.67 16.17
CA ALA A 282 1.81 -1.42 16.60
C ALA A 282 2.19 -1.07 18.06
N MET A 283 2.21 -2.07 18.96
CA MET A 283 2.69 -1.88 20.34
C MET A 283 4.19 -1.55 20.41
N ALA A 284 5.01 -2.22 19.59
CA ALA A 284 6.44 -1.92 19.52
C ALA A 284 6.67 -0.48 19.04
N ALA A 285 6.02 -0.08 17.95
CA ALA A 285 6.08 1.29 17.42
C ALA A 285 5.63 2.33 18.46
N SER A 286 4.52 2.09 19.18
CA SER A 286 4.06 2.98 20.25
C SER A 286 5.09 3.14 21.37
N THR A 287 5.69 2.03 21.81
CA THR A 287 6.75 2.03 22.84
C THR A 287 7.99 2.80 22.38
N ILE A 288 8.33 2.70 21.09
CA ILE A 288 9.45 3.41 20.49
C ILE A 288 9.18 4.92 20.41
N ALA A 289 7.97 5.30 20.00
CA ALA A 289 7.55 6.71 19.95
C ALA A 289 7.63 7.38 21.33
N GLN A 290 7.24 6.67 22.40
CA GLN A 290 7.34 7.15 23.78
C GLN A 290 8.78 7.43 24.23
N ARG A 291 9.78 6.83 23.58
CA ARG A 291 11.20 7.12 23.81
C ARG A 291 11.71 8.33 23.03
N GLY A 292 10.84 9.02 22.29
CA GLY A 292 11.17 10.23 21.52
C GLY A 292 11.90 9.95 20.20
N ILE A 293 11.84 8.72 19.70
CA ILE A 293 12.42 8.36 18.39
C ILE A 293 11.41 8.74 17.29
N GLN A 294 11.88 9.43 16.25
CA GLN A 294 11.05 9.77 15.11
C GLN A 294 10.71 8.49 14.33
N LEU A 295 9.44 8.28 14.02
CA LEU A 295 8.97 7.11 13.27
C LEU A 295 8.50 7.52 11.88
N VAL A 296 8.90 6.77 10.87
CA VAL A 296 8.31 6.85 9.53
C VAL A 296 7.85 5.44 9.18
N ALA A 297 6.57 5.24 8.97
CA ALA A 297 6.05 3.91 8.67
C ALA A 297 4.94 3.95 7.65
N THR A 298 4.72 2.83 6.97
CA THR A 298 3.45 2.58 6.28
C THR A 298 2.58 1.63 7.09
N ALA A 299 1.27 1.65 6.86
CA ALA A 299 0.35 0.71 7.50
C ALA A 299 -0.68 0.17 6.52
N HIS A 300 -1.21 -1.01 6.85
CA HIS A 300 -2.27 -1.63 6.09
C HIS A 300 -3.58 -0.82 6.19
N GLY A 301 -4.07 -0.36 5.04
CA GLY A 301 -5.34 0.37 4.94
C GLY A 301 -5.31 1.41 3.82
N ILE A 302 -6.46 2.03 3.57
CA ILE A 302 -6.63 3.05 2.53
C ILE A 302 -6.73 4.45 3.15
N THR A 303 -7.44 4.58 4.29
CA THR A 303 -7.70 5.85 4.98
C THR A 303 -7.44 5.73 6.49
N ILE A 304 -7.31 6.87 7.17
CA ILE A 304 -7.20 6.95 8.64
C ILE A 304 -8.44 6.36 9.32
N GLU A 305 -9.63 6.50 8.72
CA GLU A 305 -10.87 5.90 9.22
C GLU A 305 -10.79 4.37 9.31
N ASN A 306 -10.17 3.72 8.31
CA ASN A 306 -9.95 2.27 8.34
C ASN A 306 -9.03 1.86 9.50
N LEU A 307 -8.04 2.69 9.86
CA LEU A 307 -7.17 2.42 11.01
C LEU A 307 -7.90 2.56 12.35
N ILE A 308 -8.79 3.55 12.47
CA ILE A 308 -9.63 3.76 13.67
C ILE A 308 -10.51 2.53 13.94
N MET A 309 -11.04 1.92 12.88
CA MET A 309 -11.91 0.74 12.98
C MET A 309 -11.14 -0.58 13.12
N ASN A 310 -9.82 -0.58 12.94
CA ASN A 310 -8.99 -1.80 12.96
C ASN A 310 -8.45 -2.08 14.39
N PRO A 311 -8.92 -3.13 15.08
CA PRO A 311 -8.51 -3.40 16.47
C PRO A 311 -7.02 -3.74 16.64
N SER A 312 -6.33 -4.14 15.57
CA SER A 312 -4.90 -4.45 15.59
C SER A 312 -4.06 -3.18 15.42
N LEU A 313 -4.55 -2.19 14.68
CA LEU A 313 -3.78 -1.00 14.29
C LEU A 313 -4.28 0.31 14.93
N GLU A 314 -5.43 0.31 15.62
CA GLU A 314 -6.00 1.49 16.27
C GLU A 314 -5.01 2.20 17.22
N MET A 315 -4.05 1.45 17.77
CA MET A 315 -3.00 1.98 18.65
C MET A 315 -2.08 3.00 17.94
N LEU A 316 -1.90 2.87 16.62
CA LEU A 316 -1.10 3.82 15.86
C LEU A 316 -1.70 5.23 15.87
N VAL A 317 -3.03 5.31 15.97
CA VAL A 317 -3.81 6.55 15.96
C VAL A 317 -4.29 6.98 17.37
N GLY A 318 -3.74 6.38 18.43
CA GLY A 318 -4.01 6.73 19.84
C GLY A 318 -4.89 5.74 20.59
N GLY A 319 -5.31 4.64 19.93
CA GLY A 319 -6.18 3.60 20.47
C GLY A 319 -7.60 4.08 20.70
N ILE A 320 -8.62 3.24 20.48
CA ILE A 320 -10.04 3.65 20.63
C ILE A 320 -10.67 2.92 21.81
N GLN A 321 -11.39 3.65 22.66
CA GLN A 321 -12.14 3.09 23.77
C GLN A 321 -13.54 3.69 23.87
N SER A 322 -14.45 2.90 24.44
CA SER A 322 -15.77 3.38 24.80
C SER A 322 -15.75 3.93 26.23
N VAL A 323 -16.18 5.18 26.40
CA VAL A 323 -16.25 5.86 27.70
C VAL A 323 -17.72 6.19 27.99
N THR A 324 -18.13 5.98 29.24
CA THR A 324 -19.44 6.40 29.73
C THR A 324 -19.33 7.76 30.41
N LEU A 325 -19.91 8.77 29.80
CA LEU A 325 -20.05 10.12 30.32
C LEU A 325 -21.15 10.17 31.40
N GLY A 326 -20.95 11.03 32.40
CA GLY A 326 -22.00 11.36 33.36
C GLY A 326 -23.14 12.14 32.69
N ASP A 327 -24.32 12.15 33.33
CA ASP A 327 -25.56 12.72 32.79
C ASP A 327 -25.41 14.20 32.42
N GLU A 328 -24.74 14.99 33.27
CA GLU A 328 -24.46 16.40 33.03
C GLU A 328 -23.54 16.62 31.82
N GLU A 329 -22.49 15.80 31.68
CA GLU A 329 -21.52 15.93 30.58
C GLU A 329 -22.09 15.46 29.24
N ALA A 330 -22.86 14.37 29.25
CA ALA A 330 -23.58 13.87 28.08
C ALA A 330 -24.61 14.90 27.59
N SER A 331 -25.37 15.50 28.51
CA SER A 331 -26.34 16.56 28.19
C SER A 331 -25.64 17.82 27.67
N ARG A 332 -24.53 18.24 28.29
CA ARG A 332 -23.72 19.39 27.84
C ARG A 332 -23.18 19.25 26.42
N ARG A 333 -22.74 18.04 26.07
CA ARG A 333 -22.21 17.73 24.73
C ARG A 333 -23.31 17.37 23.71
N GLY A 334 -24.54 17.14 24.16
CA GLY A 334 -25.64 16.71 23.30
C GLY A 334 -25.45 15.32 22.70
N VAL A 335 -24.73 14.44 23.40
CA VAL A 335 -24.37 13.09 22.92
C VAL A 335 -24.96 12.00 23.81
N GLN A 336 -24.91 10.76 23.32
CA GLN A 336 -25.26 9.59 24.14
C GLN A 336 -24.32 9.48 25.35
N LYS A 337 -24.79 8.84 26.43
CA LYS A 337 -23.93 8.60 27.60
C LYS A 337 -22.70 7.78 27.27
N THR A 338 -22.75 6.93 26.25
CA THR A 338 -21.60 6.15 25.80
C THR A 338 -21.05 6.73 24.50
N VAL A 339 -19.79 7.15 24.52
CA VAL A 339 -19.08 7.72 23.36
C VAL A 339 -17.78 6.97 23.10
N LEU A 340 -17.25 7.07 21.88
CA LEU A 340 -15.90 6.59 21.56
C LEU A 340 -14.92 7.75 21.71
N GLU A 341 -13.83 7.51 22.43
CA GLU A 341 -12.73 8.46 22.61
C GLU A 341 -11.39 7.75 22.44
N ARG A 342 -10.33 8.53 22.16
CA ARG A 342 -8.98 7.97 22.13
C ARG A 342 -8.53 7.52 23.52
N LYS A 343 -7.72 6.46 23.59
CA LYS A 343 -7.11 5.95 24.84
C LYS A 343 -5.93 6.82 25.28
N GLY A 344 -5.21 7.42 24.34
CA GLY A 344 -4.02 8.21 24.61
C GLY A 344 -3.47 8.93 23.37
N PRO A 345 -2.22 9.43 23.44
CA PRO A 345 -1.59 10.12 22.32
C PRO A 345 -1.35 9.17 21.14
N SER A 346 -1.36 9.71 19.93
CA SER A 346 -1.08 8.91 18.73
C SER A 346 0.41 8.53 18.65
N THR A 347 0.70 7.35 18.11
CA THR A 347 2.08 6.89 17.89
C THR A 347 2.80 7.77 16.87
N PHE A 348 2.06 8.30 15.89
CA PHE A 348 2.54 9.21 14.87
C PHE A 348 1.93 10.59 15.06
N SER A 349 2.70 11.65 14.81
CA SER A 349 2.19 13.03 14.91
C SER A 349 1.35 13.41 13.70
N CYS A 350 1.74 12.93 12.51
CA CYS A 350 1.07 13.23 11.25
C CYS A 350 0.67 11.96 10.50
N GLY A 351 -0.49 12.00 9.85
CA GLY A 351 -0.94 10.98 8.89
C GLY A 351 -0.87 11.52 7.46
N VAL A 352 -0.51 10.66 6.51
CA VAL A 352 -0.46 10.99 5.09
C VAL A 352 -1.21 9.90 4.32
N GLU A 353 -2.36 10.24 3.75
CA GLU A 353 -3.06 9.37 2.82
C GLU A 353 -2.54 9.65 1.40
N ILE A 354 -1.91 8.64 0.79
CA ILE A 354 -1.40 8.70 -0.58
C ILE A 354 -2.55 8.32 -1.51
N ILE A 355 -3.11 9.33 -2.19
CA ILE A 355 -4.23 9.17 -3.11
C ILE A 355 -3.71 8.69 -4.47
N SER A 356 -2.63 9.29 -4.94
CA SER A 356 -1.95 8.93 -6.18
C SER A 356 -0.45 9.22 -6.07
N LYS A 357 0.31 8.93 -7.14
CA LYS A 357 1.75 9.26 -7.21
C LYS A 357 2.02 10.78 -7.13
N THR A 358 1.02 11.62 -7.42
CA THR A 358 1.17 13.08 -7.50
C THR A 358 0.30 13.83 -6.50
N GLU A 359 -0.58 13.15 -5.75
CA GLU A 359 -1.52 13.75 -4.82
C GLU A 359 -1.48 13.08 -3.44
N LEU A 360 -1.24 13.91 -2.43
CA LEU A 360 -1.21 13.51 -1.03
C LEU A 360 -2.25 14.29 -0.24
N ARG A 361 -2.83 13.62 0.74
CA ARG A 361 -3.73 14.20 1.72
C ARG A 361 -3.07 14.13 3.10
N ILE A 362 -2.84 15.29 3.71
CA ILE A 362 -2.00 15.45 4.89
C ILE A 362 -2.84 15.82 6.11
N HIS A 363 -2.74 14.98 7.12
CA HIS A 363 -3.28 15.16 8.46
C HIS A 363 -2.16 15.66 9.37
N ARG A 364 -1.98 16.99 9.47
CA ARG A 364 -0.89 17.60 10.26
C ARG A 364 -0.94 17.22 11.74
N SER A 365 -2.14 17.06 12.28
CA SER A 365 -2.36 16.47 13.60
C SER A 365 -3.24 15.25 13.43
N LEU A 366 -2.64 14.07 13.59
CA LEU A 366 -3.36 12.81 13.55
C LEU A 366 -4.36 12.72 14.71
N GLU A 367 -3.98 13.24 15.87
CA GLU A 367 -4.86 13.35 17.04
C GLU A 367 -6.14 14.15 16.75
N ALA A 368 -5.99 15.39 16.25
CA ALA A 368 -7.15 16.23 15.94
C ALA A 368 -8.03 15.63 14.83
N THR A 369 -7.41 14.92 13.89
CA THR A 369 -8.13 14.18 12.83
C THR A 369 -8.99 13.09 13.44
N VAL A 370 -8.42 12.24 14.28
CA VAL A 370 -9.13 11.12 14.92
C VAL A 370 -10.25 11.64 15.82
N ASP A 371 -9.98 12.67 16.63
CA ASP A 371 -10.98 13.27 17.51
C ASP A 371 -12.15 13.89 16.72
N ALA A 372 -11.88 14.50 15.56
CA ALA A 372 -12.93 14.96 14.65
C ALA A 372 -13.78 13.80 14.12
N ILE A 373 -13.16 12.75 13.61
CA ILE A 373 -13.85 11.56 13.06
C ILE A 373 -14.71 10.87 14.13
N LEU A 374 -14.17 10.63 15.33
CA LEU A 374 -14.92 10.01 16.44
C LEU A 374 -16.12 10.85 16.88
N SER A 375 -16.02 12.17 16.76
CA SER A 375 -17.13 13.10 17.03
C SER A 375 -18.12 13.25 15.87
N GLY A 376 -17.95 12.49 14.77
CA GLY A 376 -18.80 12.57 13.57
C GLY A 376 -18.61 13.84 12.75
N ARG A 377 -17.48 14.54 12.92
CA ARG A 377 -17.12 15.74 12.15
C ARG A 377 -16.10 15.40 11.06
N PHE A 378 -16.08 16.22 10.01
CA PHE A 378 -15.04 16.14 8.99
C PHE A 378 -13.71 16.68 9.54
N PRO A 379 -12.60 15.93 9.42
CA PRO A 379 -11.30 16.41 9.84
C PRO A 379 -10.81 17.55 8.93
N ASN A 380 -9.94 18.41 9.46
CA ASN A 380 -9.24 19.41 8.66
C ASN A 380 -8.00 18.74 8.02
N VAL A 381 -7.92 18.83 6.69
CA VAL A 381 -6.94 18.08 5.93
C VAL A 381 -6.35 18.95 4.82
N GLU A 382 -5.04 18.90 4.66
CA GLU A 382 -4.30 19.64 3.64
C GLU A 382 -4.07 18.75 2.41
N ILE A 383 -4.52 19.18 1.23
CA ILE A 383 -4.28 18.46 -0.01
C ILE A 383 -3.06 19.07 -0.70
N ARG A 384 -2.05 18.24 -1.00
CA ARG A 384 -0.84 18.65 -1.72
C ARG A 384 -0.73 17.90 -3.05
N LYS A 385 -0.49 18.65 -4.12
CA LYS A 385 -0.29 18.11 -5.47
C LYS A 385 1.09 18.49 -5.98
N MET A 386 1.77 17.56 -6.65
CA MET A 386 2.96 17.90 -7.43
C MET A 386 2.54 18.72 -8.64
N LYS A 387 3.10 19.90 -8.80
CA LYS A 387 3.00 20.65 -10.05
C LYS A 387 3.82 19.90 -11.10
N SER A 388 3.19 19.50 -12.20
CA SER A 388 3.93 19.06 -13.39
C SER A 388 4.83 20.20 -13.84
N GLN A 389 6.10 19.91 -14.12
CA GLN A 389 7.03 20.89 -14.67
C GLN A 389 6.67 21.19 -16.14
N GLU A 390 5.53 21.85 -16.38
CA GLU A 390 5.19 22.49 -17.66
C GLU A 390 4.56 23.88 -17.48
N GLU A 391 4.43 24.39 -16.24
CA GLU A 391 4.02 25.78 -15.98
C GLU A 391 5.01 26.46 -15.02
N GLU A 392 6.23 26.71 -15.50
CA GLU A 392 7.04 27.81 -14.98
C GLU A 392 6.86 29.02 -15.90
N GLY A 393 5.99 29.94 -15.50
CA GLY A 393 5.68 31.12 -16.28
C GLY A 393 4.87 32.17 -15.51
N SER A 394 5.37 32.60 -14.35
CA SER A 394 5.34 33.98 -13.82
C SER A 394 5.26 33.97 -12.29
N LEU A 395 6.32 34.48 -11.67
CA LEU A 395 6.35 34.94 -10.29
C LEU A 395 5.34 36.08 -10.12
N ASP A 396 4.46 35.97 -9.13
CA ASP A 396 4.00 37.15 -8.40
C ASP A 396 3.94 36.82 -6.91
N ASP A 397 4.64 37.67 -6.15
CA ASP A 397 4.87 37.59 -4.71
C ASP A 397 3.86 38.55 -4.07
N GLY A 398 2.97 38.06 -3.19
CA GLY A 398 2.01 38.93 -2.50
C GLY A 398 1.19 38.22 -1.42
N PRO A 399 0.95 38.85 -0.25
CA PRO A 399 0.49 38.16 0.95
C PRO A 399 -1.03 37.94 0.93
N VAL A 400 -1.49 36.71 1.21
CA VAL A 400 -2.92 36.45 1.38
C VAL A 400 -3.34 36.84 2.79
N SER A 401 -4.07 37.95 2.84
CA SER A 401 -4.76 38.45 4.02
C SER A 401 -6.09 37.71 4.23
N ASP A 402 -6.41 37.57 5.50
CA ASP A 402 -7.66 37.10 6.08
C ASP A 402 -8.87 37.93 5.61
N SER A 403 -9.96 37.29 5.20
CA SER A 403 -11.30 37.88 5.30
C SER A 403 -12.42 36.85 5.21
N SER A 404 -13.08 36.69 6.35
CA SER A 404 -14.47 36.28 6.55
C SER A 404 -15.48 36.82 5.52
N LEU A 405 -16.42 35.98 5.07
CA LEU A 405 -17.77 36.42 4.69
C LEU A 405 -18.82 35.36 5.06
N GLN A 406 -19.59 35.65 6.12
CA GLN A 406 -20.98 35.22 6.25
C GLN A 406 -21.87 36.31 5.65
N LYS A 407 -22.80 35.96 4.75
CA LYS A 407 -24.27 36.05 4.96
C LYS A 407 -25.05 36.14 3.64
N ASN A 408 -26.06 35.27 3.61
CA ASN A 408 -27.46 35.48 3.19
C ASN A 408 -27.81 35.69 1.71
N GLY A 409 -28.79 34.89 1.28
CA GLY A 409 -29.61 35.11 0.09
C GLY A 409 -30.53 33.90 -0.16
N GLU A 410 -31.71 33.92 0.44
CA GLU A 410 -32.82 32.99 0.19
C GLU A 410 -33.47 33.21 -1.19
N ILE A 411 -34.31 32.24 -1.59
CA ILE A 411 -35.56 32.32 -2.38
C ILE A 411 -35.57 31.66 -3.78
N MET A 412 -36.31 30.54 -3.80
CA MET A 412 -37.31 29.99 -4.74
C MET A 412 -37.19 30.03 -6.28
N PHE A 413 -37.62 28.87 -6.80
CA PHE A 413 -38.11 28.48 -8.12
C PHE A 413 -39.12 29.42 -8.79
N GLU A 414 -39.03 29.51 -10.12
CA GLU A 414 -40.19 29.27 -11.01
C GLU A 414 -39.73 28.86 -12.43
N GLU A 415 -40.41 27.85 -12.99
CA GLU A 415 -40.29 27.35 -14.37
C GLU A 415 -40.77 28.40 -15.39
N VAL A 416 -40.40 28.23 -16.69
CA VAL A 416 -41.38 28.22 -17.81
C VAL A 416 -40.70 27.90 -19.16
N THR A 417 -41.21 26.81 -19.77
CA THR A 417 -41.41 26.50 -21.21
C THR A 417 -40.28 26.16 -22.17
N LYS A 418 -40.52 25.04 -22.86
CA LYS A 418 -39.91 24.58 -24.12
C LYS A 418 -40.40 25.39 -25.33
N GLY A 419 -39.53 25.55 -26.31
CA GLY A 419 -39.86 25.80 -27.71
C GLY A 419 -38.90 25.01 -28.62
N ALA A 420 -39.45 24.32 -29.61
CA ALA A 420 -38.75 23.53 -30.62
C ALA A 420 -38.42 24.39 -31.86
N ASP A 421 -37.32 24.08 -32.57
CA ASP A 421 -37.28 23.89 -34.04
C ASP A 421 -35.84 23.59 -34.53
N ASP A 422 -35.65 22.33 -34.94
CA ASP A 422 -35.35 21.82 -36.28
C ASP A 422 -34.11 22.25 -37.13
N GLN A 423 -33.55 21.20 -37.77
CA GLN A 423 -32.85 21.08 -39.07
C GLN A 423 -31.31 20.96 -39.20
N THR A 424 -30.88 19.68 -39.29
CA THR A 424 -30.07 19.00 -40.37
C THR A 424 -28.63 19.49 -40.67
N SER A 425 -27.61 18.64 -40.91
CA SER A 425 -27.54 17.47 -41.82
C SER A 425 -26.18 16.75 -41.79
N GLN A 426 -26.21 15.42 -42.05
CA GLN A 426 -25.24 14.55 -42.80
C GLN A 426 -23.84 14.30 -42.20
N ASN A 427 -23.20 13.13 -42.29
CA ASN A 427 -23.43 11.81 -42.92
C ASN A 427 -22.34 10.87 -42.36
N GLU A 428 -22.62 9.58 -42.15
CA GLU A 428 -21.80 8.47 -42.69
C GLU A 428 -22.41 7.09 -42.39
N SER A 429 -22.74 6.36 -43.45
CA SER A 429 -22.98 4.92 -43.54
C SER A 429 -21.72 4.29 -44.17
N LEU A 430 -21.03 3.33 -43.56
CA LEU A 430 -21.27 1.87 -43.56
C LEU A 430 -21.37 1.18 -44.95
N PHE A 431 -20.39 0.30 -45.23
CA PHE A 431 -20.53 -0.96 -45.98
C PHE A 431 -19.53 -1.98 -45.38
N LYS A 432 -19.90 -2.98 -44.56
CA LYS A 432 -20.58 -4.30 -44.77
C LYS A 432 -19.67 -5.37 -45.42
N LEU A 433 -19.38 -6.51 -44.76
CA LEU A 433 -20.06 -7.85 -44.85
C LEU A 433 -19.16 -8.92 -44.13
N PRO A 434 -19.55 -10.21 -43.94
CA PRO A 434 -20.83 -10.81 -43.51
C PRO A 434 -20.68 -12.00 -42.50
N LEU A 435 -21.83 -12.57 -42.13
CA LEU A 435 -22.14 -13.65 -41.16
C LEU A 435 -21.72 -15.09 -41.55
N ASP A 436 -21.85 -15.96 -40.52
CA ASP A 436 -22.14 -17.41 -40.46
C ASP A 436 -20.97 -18.40 -40.32
N LEU A 437 -20.90 -19.09 -39.16
CA LEU A 437 -21.22 -20.52 -39.00
C LEU A 437 -21.20 -20.96 -37.51
N VAL A 438 -22.16 -21.84 -37.22
CA VAL A 438 -22.55 -22.50 -35.96
C VAL A 438 -21.46 -23.47 -35.47
N GLU A 439 -21.19 -23.53 -34.16
CA GLU A 439 -21.25 -24.76 -33.31
C GLU A 439 -20.59 -24.58 -31.93
N ASP A 440 -21.41 -24.84 -30.90
CA ASP A 440 -21.14 -25.32 -29.54
C ASP A 440 -19.84 -24.93 -28.81
N SER A 441 -19.97 -24.10 -27.77
CA SER A 441 -19.15 -24.25 -26.55
C SER A 441 -19.76 -23.52 -25.35
N TRP A 442 -20.16 -24.30 -24.35
CA TRP A 442 -20.51 -23.84 -23.01
C TRP A 442 -19.22 -23.58 -22.22
N GLU A 443 -18.57 -22.42 -22.34
CA GLU A 443 -17.44 -22.10 -21.46
C GLU A 443 -17.44 -20.65 -20.95
N HIS A 444 -17.27 -20.55 -19.61
CA HIS A 444 -16.91 -19.37 -18.80
C HIS A 444 -18.00 -18.31 -18.49
N LYS A 445 -18.96 -18.64 -17.60
CA LYS A 445 -19.64 -17.60 -16.78
C LYS A 445 -18.72 -17.24 -15.60
N LEU A 446 -18.29 -15.99 -15.52
CA LEU A 446 -17.61 -15.43 -14.34
C LEU A 446 -18.54 -15.49 -13.12
N PRO A 447 -18.03 -15.75 -11.90
CA PRO A 447 -18.85 -15.78 -10.69
C PRO A 447 -19.41 -14.38 -10.38
N LEU A 448 -20.71 -14.30 -10.09
CA LEU A 448 -21.40 -13.08 -9.73
C LEU A 448 -21.00 -12.65 -8.30
N SER A 449 -20.41 -11.48 -8.14
CA SER A 449 -19.96 -10.96 -6.84
C SER A 449 -21.05 -10.13 -6.15
N LEU A 450 -21.43 -10.48 -4.93
CA LEU A 450 -22.54 -9.88 -4.18
C LEU A 450 -22.02 -9.22 -2.89
N PHE A 451 -22.29 -7.93 -2.73
CA PHE A 451 -21.97 -7.19 -1.51
C PHE A 451 -23.19 -7.13 -0.58
N CYS A 452 -23.04 -7.56 0.67
CA CYS A 452 -24.14 -7.66 1.62
C CYS A 452 -24.04 -6.57 2.70
N TYR A 453 -25.13 -5.84 2.94
CA TYR A 453 -25.16 -4.77 3.94
C TYR A 453 -26.31 -4.92 4.95
N GLY A 454 -25.96 -5.22 6.20
CA GLY A 454 -26.93 -5.35 7.30
C GLY A 454 -27.70 -6.67 7.32
N ILE A 455 -27.24 -7.67 6.56
CA ILE A 455 -27.70 -9.06 6.57
C ILE A 455 -26.47 -9.92 6.88
N LEU A 456 -26.63 -10.97 7.69
CA LEU A 456 -25.55 -11.89 8.02
C LEU A 456 -25.25 -12.81 6.83
N ASP A 457 -23.96 -12.96 6.50
CA ASP A 457 -23.51 -13.81 5.37
C ASP A 457 -24.00 -15.25 5.50
N ALA A 458 -24.10 -15.78 6.72
CA ALA A 458 -24.64 -17.11 6.98
C ALA A 458 -26.07 -17.28 6.46
N THR A 459 -26.93 -16.25 6.59
CA THR A 459 -28.31 -16.26 6.10
C THR A 459 -28.35 -16.21 4.57
N VAL A 460 -27.44 -15.45 3.96
CA VAL A 460 -27.32 -15.33 2.49
C VAL A 460 -26.84 -16.63 1.88
N ILE A 461 -25.80 -17.25 2.47
CA ILE A 461 -25.29 -18.57 2.07
C ILE A 461 -26.36 -19.65 2.21
N GLN A 462 -27.17 -19.61 3.28
CA GLN A 462 -28.27 -20.54 3.46
C GLN A 462 -29.38 -20.36 2.40
N GLY A 463 -29.67 -19.12 2.01
CA GLY A 463 -30.60 -18.80 0.93
C GLY A 463 -30.14 -19.32 -0.44
N ILE A 464 -28.83 -19.17 -0.74
CA ILE A 464 -28.21 -19.69 -1.97
C ILE A 464 -28.30 -21.22 -2.02
N LYS A 465 -28.01 -21.91 -0.90
CA LYS A 465 -28.14 -23.38 -0.80
C LYS A 465 -29.57 -23.88 -1.00
N GLN A 466 -30.57 -23.14 -0.51
CA GLN A 466 -31.98 -23.48 -0.69
C GLN A 466 -32.42 -23.39 -2.16
N LEU A 467 -31.79 -22.51 -2.95
CA LEU A 467 -32.04 -22.35 -4.38
C LEU A 467 -31.35 -23.40 -5.26
N LYS A 468 -30.58 -24.34 -4.67
CA LYS A 468 -29.80 -25.38 -5.39
C LYS A 468 -28.89 -24.79 -6.48
N MET A 469 -28.37 -23.59 -6.28
CA MET A 469 -27.42 -22.99 -7.20
C MET A 469 -26.03 -23.59 -6.98
N ASN A 470 -25.26 -23.79 -8.05
CA ASN A 470 -23.88 -24.24 -7.93
C ASN A 470 -23.11 -23.22 -7.07
N ASP A 471 -22.44 -23.67 -6.01
CA ASP A 471 -21.66 -22.84 -5.09
C ASP A 471 -20.57 -21.98 -5.79
N ALA A 472 -20.30 -22.23 -7.08
CA ALA A 472 -19.36 -21.50 -7.92
C ALA A 472 -19.96 -20.27 -8.64
N ALA A 473 -21.27 -20.03 -8.57
CA ALA A 473 -21.94 -18.99 -9.37
C ALA A 473 -22.08 -17.62 -8.66
N ILE A 474 -22.08 -17.59 -7.32
CA ILE A 474 -22.23 -16.36 -6.53
C ILE A 474 -21.13 -16.32 -5.46
N GLN A 475 -20.30 -15.28 -5.48
CA GLN A 475 -19.29 -14.99 -4.46
C GLN A 475 -19.73 -13.81 -3.60
N LEU A 476 -19.52 -13.88 -2.29
CA LEU A 476 -19.74 -12.74 -1.40
C LEU A 476 -18.46 -11.90 -1.36
N THR A 477 -18.61 -10.59 -1.49
CA THR A 477 -17.50 -9.64 -1.41
C THR A 477 -17.75 -8.61 -0.32
N ASP A 478 -16.68 -8.22 0.37
CA ASP A 478 -16.68 -7.12 1.34
C ASP A 478 -16.32 -5.78 0.69
N ASN A 479 -16.01 -5.78 -0.61
CA ASN A 479 -15.68 -4.59 -1.38
C ASN A 479 -16.84 -4.22 -2.31
N ILE A 480 -17.45 -3.05 -2.07
CA ILE A 480 -18.57 -2.57 -2.90
C ILE A 480 -18.16 -2.32 -4.36
N SER A 481 -16.91 -1.92 -4.62
CA SER A 481 -16.42 -1.61 -5.97
C SER A 481 -16.19 -2.85 -6.85
N GLU A 482 -16.12 -4.04 -6.25
CA GLU A 482 -15.96 -5.32 -6.95
C GLU A 482 -17.29 -6.08 -7.07
N ALA A 483 -18.37 -5.53 -6.49
CA ALA A 483 -19.67 -6.17 -6.45
C ALA A 483 -20.47 -5.92 -7.74
N ASN A 484 -21.04 -6.98 -8.29
CA ASN A 484 -22.01 -6.90 -9.38
C ASN A 484 -23.42 -6.52 -8.88
N ALA A 485 -23.69 -6.70 -7.59
CA ALA A 485 -24.96 -6.31 -6.98
C ALA A 485 -24.81 -6.05 -5.47
N LEU A 486 -25.64 -5.15 -4.92
CA LEU A 486 -25.73 -4.85 -3.49
C LEU A 486 -27.03 -5.43 -2.92
N LEU A 487 -26.94 -6.27 -1.89
CA LEU A 487 -28.09 -6.77 -1.13
C LEU A 487 -28.10 -6.16 0.28
N ALA A 488 -29.11 -5.35 0.60
CA ALA A 488 -29.14 -4.58 1.86
C ALA A 488 -30.46 -4.69 2.63
N LEU A 489 -30.37 -4.58 3.96
CA LEU A 489 -31.57 -4.42 4.81
C LEU A 489 -32.07 -2.97 4.76
N GLN A 490 -33.36 -2.77 4.46
CA GLN A 490 -33.97 -1.45 4.26
C GLN A 490 -33.75 -0.50 5.45
N SER A 491 -33.86 -1.02 6.68
CA SER A 491 -33.72 -0.24 7.91
C SER A 491 -32.28 0.25 8.17
N LYS A 492 -31.29 -0.45 7.61
CA LYS A 492 -29.86 -0.10 7.71
C LYS A 492 -29.41 0.78 6.56
N LEU A 493 -29.92 0.53 5.36
CA LEU A 493 -29.62 1.32 4.17
C LEU A 493 -30.14 2.77 4.29
N LYS A 494 -31.27 2.99 4.97
CA LYS A 494 -31.79 4.35 5.26
C LYS A 494 -30.92 5.13 6.25
N LYS A 495 -30.13 4.46 7.08
CA LYS A 495 -29.26 5.09 8.10
C LYS A 495 -27.86 5.43 7.59
N ASN A 496 -27.51 5.00 6.38
CA ASN A 496 -26.19 5.23 5.80
C ASN A 496 -26.32 5.62 4.32
N PRO A 497 -26.46 6.92 4.00
CA PRO A 497 -26.57 7.40 2.62
C PRO A 497 -25.28 7.19 1.82
N GLY A 498 -24.13 7.01 2.48
CA GLY A 498 -22.84 6.79 1.80
C GLY A 498 -22.81 5.52 0.97
N ILE A 499 -23.44 4.44 1.44
CA ILE A 499 -23.51 3.16 0.70
C ILE A 499 -24.44 3.27 -0.50
N GLN A 500 -25.53 4.04 -0.40
CA GLN A 500 -26.39 4.33 -1.55
C GLN A 500 -25.67 5.19 -2.59
N ALA A 501 -24.88 6.17 -2.14
CA ALA A 501 -24.06 7.01 -3.02
C ALA A 501 -22.97 6.19 -3.72
N ALA A 502 -22.30 5.28 -2.99
CA ALA A 502 -21.27 4.39 -3.52
C ALA A 502 -21.82 3.36 -4.52
N ALA A 503 -22.99 2.79 -4.27
CA ALA A 503 -23.64 1.89 -5.24
C ALA A 503 -24.07 2.64 -6.51
N LYS A 504 -24.61 3.86 -6.37
CA LYS A 504 -24.99 4.72 -7.51
C LYS A 504 -23.79 5.21 -8.31
N SER A 505 -22.65 5.48 -7.68
CA SER A 505 -21.45 5.95 -8.39
C SER A 505 -20.77 4.85 -9.20
N HIS A 506 -21.09 3.57 -8.93
CA HIS A 506 -20.55 2.41 -9.62
C HIS A 506 -21.61 1.69 -10.47
N ASP A 507 -22.79 2.29 -10.67
CA ASP A 507 -23.93 1.70 -11.39
C ASP A 507 -24.33 0.29 -10.91
N ILE A 508 -24.20 0.03 -9.61
CA ILE A 508 -24.50 -1.27 -9.00
C ILE A 508 -25.99 -1.35 -8.64
N PRO A 509 -26.73 -2.38 -9.10
CA PRO A 509 -28.12 -2.57 -8.74
C PRO A 509 -28.28 -2.88 -7.24
N ILE A 510 -29.25 -2.21 -6.59
CA ILE A 510 -29.50 -2.30 -5.16
C ILE A 510 -30.77 -3.12 -4.90
N TYR A 511 -30.62 -4.28 -4.29
CA TYR A 511 -31.71 -5.14 -3.83
C TYR A 511 -31.93 -4.95 -2.34
N VAL A 512 -33.17 -4.66 -1.95
CA VAL A 512 -33.50 -4.30 -0.57
C VAL A 512 -34.43 -5.33 0.05
N THR A 513 -34.10 -5.83 1.24
CA THR A 513 -34.97 -6.69 2.05
C THR A 513 -35.56 -5.92 3.23
N LYS A 514 -36.84 -6.16 3.54
CA LYS A 514 -37.52 -5.54 4.70
C LYS A 514 -37.12 -6.21 6.03
N THR A 515 -36.80 -7.50 6.00
CA THR A 515 -36.43 -8.32 7.16
C THR A 515 -35.24 -9.22 6.85
N THR A 516 -34.54 -9.69 7.89
CA THR A 516 -33.44 -10.67 7.77
C THR A 516 -33.95 -12.12 7.72
N SER A 517 -35.25 -12.34 7.46
CA SER A 517 -35.83 -13.68 7.35
C SER A 517 -35.34 -14.39 6.09
N LEU A 518 -35.04 -15.69 6.22
CA LEU A 518 -34.51 -16.53 5.13
C LEU A 518 -35.38 -16.47 3.87
N GLU A 519 -36.71 -16.49 4.00
CA GLU A 519 -37.62 -16.42 2.84
C GLU A 519 -37.51 -15.11 2.05
N HIS A 520 -37.34 -13.99 2.76
CA HIS A 520 -37.21 -12.66 2.15
C HIS A 520 -35.85 -12.50 1.46
N VAL A 521 -34.79 -13.02 2.08
CA VAL A 521 -33.44 -13.06 1.50
C VAL A 521 -33.42 -13.94 0.25
N THR A 522 -34.00 -15.14 0.32
CA THR A 522 -34.09 -16.07 -0.83
C THR A 522 -34.91 -15.49 -1.99
N LYS A 523 -35.98 -14.75 -1.72
CA LYS A 523 -36.77 -14.06 -2.76
C LYS A 523 -35.98 -12.94 -3.44
N ALA A 524 -35.20 -12.17 -2.69
CA ALA A 524 -34.35 -11.11 -3.22
C ALA A 524 -33.20 -11.66 -4.08
N ILE A 525 -32.56 -12.76 -3.65
CA ILE A 525 -31.52 -13.44 -4.44
C ILE A 525 -32.10 -14.00 -5.75
N ARG A 526 -33.33 -14.52 -5.74
CA ARG A 526 -33.99 -15.00 -6.97
C ARG A 526 -34.25 -13.87 -7.97
N ALA A 527 -34.69 -12.70 -7.50
CA ALA A 527 -34.90 -11.53 -8.36
C ALA A 527 -33.59 -11.08 -9.00
N LEU A 528 -32.52 -11.02 -8.20
CA LEU A 528 -31.18 -10.66 -8.66
C LEU A 528 -30.67 -11.57 -9.78
N VAL A 529 -30.88 -12.88 -9.67
CA VAL A 529 -30.43 -13.82 -10.70
C VAL A 529 -31.28 -13.72 -11.97
N SER A 530 -32.59 -13.45 -11.86
CA SER A 530 -33.45 -13.22 -13.03
C SER A 530 -33.02 -11.99 -13.82
N ASP A 531 -32.77 -10.87 -13.12
CA ASP A 531 -32.34 -9.61 -13.74
C ASP A 531 -30.96 -9.74 -14.40
N TYR A 532 -30.08 -10.59 -13.85
CA TYR A 532 -28.76 -10.86 -14.41
C TYR A 532 -28.80 -11.79 -15.64
N GLU A 533 -29.80 -12.66 -15.76
CA GLU A 533 -30.00 -13.50 -16.95
C GLU A 533 -30.68 -12.73 -18.10
N ASP A 534 -31.52 -11.74 -17.80
CA ASP A 534 -32.18 -10.89 -18.80
C ASP A 534 -31.25 -9.79 -19.37
N GLY A 535 -30.29 -9.27 -18.61
CA GLY A 535 -29.34 -8.23 -19.06
C GLY A 535 -28.31 -8.66 -20.12
N VAL A 536 -28.29 -9.94 -20.53
CA VAL A 536 -27.40 -10.47 -21.59
C VAL A 536 -28.13 -10.55 -22.95
N LYS A 537 -29.44 -10.28 -23.00
CA LYS A 537 -30.22 -10.14 -24.22
C LYS A 537 -30.77 -8.72 -24.27
N ASP A 538 -30.65 -8.08 -25.43
CA ASP A 538 -31.16 -6.73 -25.75
C ASP A 538 -30.29 -5.54 -25.30
N PHE A 539 -29.42 -5.11 -26.21
CA PHE A 539 -28.97 -3.72 -26.32
C PHE A 539 -29.68 -3.10 -27.53
N GLU A 540 -30.96 -2.75 -27.38
CA GLU A 540 -31.66 -1.81 -28.25
C GLU A 540 -32.35 -0.72 -27.40
N LEU A 541 -32.08 0.52 -27.77
CA LEU A 541 -32.47 1.76 -27.12
C LEU A 541 -33.97 1.83 -26.79
N THR A 542 -34.32 2.08 -25.52
CA THR A 542 -35.51 2.89 -25.20
C THR A 542 -35.26 3.78 -23.98
N ASP A 543 -35.10 5.07 -24.29
CA ASP A 543 -35.22 6.16 -23.34
C ASP A 543 -36.67 6.33 -22.88
N LYS A 544 -36.83 6.63 -21.58
CA LYS A 544 -38.05 7.00 -20.85
C LYS A 544 -39.07 5.87 -20.64
N ILE A 545 -39.25 5.48 -19.36
CA ILE A 545 -40.53 5.46 -18.64
C ILE A 545 -40.31 5.13 -17.14
N LYS A 546 -40.82 6.04 -16.29
CA LYS A 546 -41.30 5.91 -14.89
C LYS A 546 -40.39 5.39 -13.76
N SER A 547 -39.82 6.36 -13.06
CA SER A 547 -39.30 6.30 -11.69
C SER A 547 -40.38 6.24 -10.57
N SER A 548 -41.54 5.61 -10.77
CA SER A 548 -42.57 5.54 -9.71
C SER A 548 -43.34 4.21 -9.54
N GLU A 549 -43.00 3.14 -10.26
CA GLU A 549 -43.75 1.87 -10.15
C GLU A 549 -43.04 0.77 -9.35
N MET A 550 -41.80 0.98 -8.86
CA MET A 550 -41.07 -0.05 -8.09
C MET A 550 -41.33 -0.05 -6.58
N ILE A 551 -42.19 0.85 -6.04
CA ILE A 551 -42.42 0.96 -4.59
C ILE A 551 -43.73 0.26 -4.15
N ASP A 552 -44.68 0.00 -5.06
CA ASP A 552 -46.03 -0.46 -4.65
C ASP A 552 -46.35 -1.95 -4.88
N ALA A 553 -45.45 -2.78 -5.41
CA ALA A 553 -45.73 -4.21 -5.63
C ALA A 553 -45.49 -5.13 -4.40
N LEU A 554 -45.51 -4.60 -3.18
CA LEU A 554 -45.33 -5.38 -1.93
C LEU A 554 -46.29 -4.97 -0.80
N GLU A 555 -47.45 -4.42 -1.17
CA GLU A 555 -48.66 -4.44 -0.34
C GLU A 555 -49.76 -5.11 -1.16
N VAL A 556 -50.23 -6.27 -0.66
CA VAL A 556 -51.50 -6.96 -0.90
C VAL A 556 -51.24 -8.47 -1.05
N MET A 557 -51.70 -9.17 0.01
CA MET A 557 -51.82 -10.62 0.25
C MET A 557 -50.57 -11.40 0.66
#